data_AF-A0A7Z9QWC5-F1
#
_entry.id   AF-A0A7Z9QWC5-F1
#
_cell.length_a   1.000
_cell.length_b   1.000
_cell.length_c   1.000
_cell.angle_alpha   90.00
_cell.angle_beta   90.00
_cell.angle_gamma   90.00
#
_symmetry.space_group_name_H-M   'P 1'
#
loop_
_entity.id
_entity.type
_entity.pdbx_description
1 polymer ?
#
loop_
_entity_poly.entity_id
_entity_poly.type
_entity_poly.pdbx_seq_one_letter_code
_entity_poly.pdbx_strand_id
1 'polypeptide(L)'
;MIEDILLQEFGFIDIQYQDIRDGGGTSVFKVQFDGLDYVLRIRGEEPNPIVNNFRSLRHLTSLDIAPKAIRCNQWDNVYYSIETFLPGEHQPVSDQ
;
A
#
# COMPACT_ATOMS: atom_id res chain seq x y z
N MET A 1 -6.03 -5.20 -13.73
CA MET A 1 -5.84 -3.96 -12.95
C MET A 1 -4.71 -4.08 -11.94
N ILE A 2 -4.81 -4.93 -10.89
CA ILE A 2 -3.70 -5.09 -9.93
C ILE A 2 -2.45 -5.68 -10.60
N GLU A 3 -2.63 -6.74 -11.40
CA GLU A 3 -1.55 -7.37 -12.17
C GLU A 3 -0.85 -6.36 -13.09
N ASP A 4 -1.59 -5.43 -13.71
CA ASP A 4 -1.02 -4.39 -14.57
C ASP A 4 -0.18 -3.38 -13.77
N ILE A 5 -0.67 -2.95 -12.60
CA ILE A 5 0.08 -2.08 -11.68
C ILE A 5 1.35 -2.79 -11.21
N LEU A 6 1.25 -4.06 -10.81
CA LEU A 6 2.39 -4.85 -10.36
C LEU A 6 3.40 -5.07 -11.48
N LEU A 7 2.93 -5.37 -12.70
CA LEU A 7 3.79 -5.50 -13.87
C LEU A 7 4.48 -4.19 -14.21
N GLN A 8 3.79 -3.04 -14.13
CA GLN A 8 4.39 -1.73 -14.36
C GLN A 8 5.50 -1.43 -13.35
N GLU A 9 5.25 -1.68 -12.06
CA GLU A 9 6.16 -1.24 -11.00
C GLU A 9 7.32 -2.21 -10.76
N PHE A 10 7.12 -3.51 -10.96
CA PHE A 10 8.09 -4.55 -10.64
C PHE A 10 8.62 -5.30 -11.87
N GLY A 11 7.99 -5.18 -13.04
CA GLY A 11 8.48 -5.73 -14.31
C GLY A 11 8.46 -7.26 -14.42
N PHE A 12 7.78 -7.97 -13.53
CA PHE A 12 7.81 -9.44 -13.43
C PHE A 12 6.41 -10.07 -13.42
N ILE A 13 6.31 -11.29 -13.94
CA ILE A 13 5.05 -12.03 -14.10
C ILE A 13 4.69 -12.88 -12.86
N ASP A 14 5.67 -13.28 -12.05
CA ASP A 14 5.46 -14.20 -10.92
C ASP A 14 5.46 -13.49 -9.56
N ILE A 15 4.68 -12.40 -9.46
CA ILE A 15 4.54 -11.61 -8.23
C ILE A 15 3.41 -12.22 -7.40
N GLN A 16 3.73 -12.65 -6.19
CA GLN A 16 2.73 -13.18 -5.25
C GLN A 16 2.10 -12.02 -4.48
N TYR A 17 0.77 -11.99 -4.40
CA TYR A 17 0.07 -10.98 -3.61
C TYR A 17 -1.14 -11.59 -2.88
N GLN A 18 -1.46 -11.01 -1.73
CA GLN A 18 -2.55 -11.41 -0.86
C GLN A 18 -3.37 -10.17 -0.46
N ASP A 19 -4.68 -10.26 -0.57
CA ASP A 19 -5.57 -9.24 0.01
C ASP A 19 -5.52 -9.30 1.54
N ILE A 20 -5.22 -8.16 2.16
CA ILE A 20 -5.09 -8.01 3.62
C ILE A 20 -6.04 -6.93 4.16
N ARG A 21 -7.11 -6.61 3.41
CA ARG A 21 -8.10 -5.61 3.81
C ARG A 21 -8.64 -5.84 5.22
N ASP A 22 -8.77 -4.76 5.99
CA ASP A 22 -9.39 -4.74 7.32
C ASP A 22 -10.50 -3.65 7.41
N GLY A 23 -11.25 -3.46 6.32
CA GLY A 23 -12.34 -2.48 6.23
C GLY A 23 -12.01 -1.17 5.52
N GLY A 24 -13.05 -0.42 5.12
CA GLY A 24 -12.96 0.85 4.40
C GLY A 24 -12.92 0.74 2.86
N GLY A 25 -13.09 1.88 2.17
CA GLY A 25 -13.12 1.98 0.70
C GLY A 25 -11.75 1.90 -0.01
N THR A 26 -10.72 1.38 0.66
CA THR A 26 -9.36 1.27 0.13
C THR A 26 -9.00 -0.21 0.01
N SER A 27 -8.56 -0.67 -1.17
CA SER A 27 -8.02 -2.02 -1.34
C SER A 27 -6.57 -2.06 -0.86
N VAL A 28 -6.21 -3.07 -0.07
CA VAL A 28 -4.88 -3.22 0.52
C VAL A 28 -4.38 -4.63 0.28
N PHE A 29 -3.20 -4.75 -0.33
CA PHE A 29 -2.59 -6.02 -0.67
C PHE A 29 -1.19 -6.10 -0.08
N LYS A 30 -0.86 -7.25 0.49
CA LYS A 30 0.52 -7.65 0.74
C LYS A 30 1.09 -8.18 -0.57
N VAL A 31 2.25 -7.69 -0.98
CA VAL A 31 2.92 -8.06 -2.24
C VAL A 31 4.32 -8.56 -1.90
N GLN A 32 4.66 -9.77 -2.36
CA GLN A 32 5.99 -10.34 -2.18
C GLN A 32 6.79 -10.20 -3.47
N PHE A 33 7.95 -9.54 -3.38
CA PHE A 33 8.85 -9.34 -4.52
C PHE A 33 10.31 -9.34 -4.04
N ASP A 34 11.17 -10.08 -4.75
CA ASP A 34 12.61 -10.20 -4.45
C ASP A 34 12.90 -10.59 -2.99
N GLY A 35 12.09 -11.52 -2.44
CA GLY A 35 12.22 -11.97 -1.05
C GLY A 35 11.77 -10.95 0.01
N LEU A 36 11.22 -9.81 -0.39
CA LEU A 36 10.72 -8.76 0.51
C LEU A 36 9.20 -8.62 0.42
N ASP A 37 8.61 -8.18 1.53
CA ASP A 37 7.19 -7.90 1.63
C ASP A 37 6.91 -6.40 1.53
N TYR A 38 5.93 -6.06 0.70
CA TYR A 38 5.43 -4.71 0.46
C TYR A 38 3.93 -4.63 0.72
N VAL A 39 3.44 -3.42 0.88
CA VAL A 39 2.00 -3.12 0.92
C VAL A 39 1.66 -2.25 -0.29
N LEU A 40 0.69 -2.71 -1.09
CA LEU A 40 0.06 -1.97 -2.17
C LEU A 40 -1.32 -1.51 -1.71
N ARG A 41 -1.56 -0.20 -1.70
CA ARG A 41 -2.87 0.40 -1.43
C ARG A 41 -3.43 0.99 -2.70
N ILE A 42 -4.71 0.75 -3.00
CA ILE A 42 -5.39 1.25 -4.20
C ILE A 42 -6.73 1.87 -3.80
N ARG A 43 -7.04 3.05 -4.36
CA ARG A 43 -8.34 3.71 -4.20
C ARG A 43 -8.73 4.53 -5.42
N GLY A 44 -9.97 4.36 -5.87
CA GLY A 44 -10.54 5.08 -7.02
C GLY A 44 -11.57 6.16 -6.67
N GLU A 45 -12.05 6.23 -5.43
CA GLU A 45 -13.09 7.16 -5.04
C GLU A 45 -12.54 8.37 -4.28
N GLU A 46 -13.08 9.55 -4.61
CA GLU A 46 -12.84 10.79 -3.87
C GLU A 46 -13.62 10.80 -2.53
N PRO A 47 -13.05 11.35 -1.45
CA PRO A 47 -11.70 11.88 -1.35
C PRO A 47 -10.65 10.79 -1.42
N ASN A 48 -9.56 11.00 -2.17
CA ASN A 48 -8.48 10.03 -2.30
C ASN A 48 -7.38 10.24 -1.23
N PRO A 49 -7.33 9.43 -0.16
CA PRO A 49 -6.36 9.60 0.91
C PRO A 49 -4.95 9.12 0.54
N ILE A 50 -4.78 8.40 -0.59
CA ILE A 50 -3.51 7.74 -0.94
C ILE A 50 -2.36 8.74 -1.02
N VAL A 51 -2.57 9.85 -1.74
CA VAL A 51 -1.54 10.88 -1.93
C VAL A 51 -1.19 11.56 -0.59
N ASN A 52 -2.19 11.81 0.25
CA ASN A 52 -1.97 12.43 1.55
C ASN A 52 -1.21 11.49 2.51
N ASN A 53 -1.62 10.22 2.57
CA ASN A 53 -0.96 9.21 3.39
C ASN A 53 0.50 9.01 2.95
N PHE A 54 0.75 8.94 1.63
CA PHE A 54 2.11 8.86 1.10
C PHE A 54 2.99 10.04 1.56
N ARG A 55 2.46 11.27 1.46
CA ARG A 55 3.19 12.48 1.92
C ARG A 55 3.48 12.41 3.42
N SER A 56 2.52 11.98 4.23
CA SER A 56 2.72 11.82 5.68
C SER A 56 3.83 10.81 5.98
N LEU A 57 3.81 9.63 5.34
CA LEU A 57 4.85 8.60 5.53
C LEU A 57 6.24 9.05 5.10
N ARG A 58 6.36 9.88 4.05
CA ARG A 58 7.63 10.48 3.62
C ARG A 58 8.26 11.36 4.70
N HIS A 59 7.46 12.05 5.51
CA HIS A 59 7.97 12.85 6.63
C HIS A 59 8.39 11.99 7.84
N LEU A 60 7.88 10.76 7.95
CA LEU A 60 8.17 9.84 9.06
C LEU A 60 9.34 8.88 8.77
N THR A 61 9.90 8.89 7.55
CA THR A 61 10.86 7.88 7.07
C THR A 61 12.13 7.80 7.91
N SER A 62 12.55 8.90 8.55
CA SER A 62 13.73 8.93 9.43
C SER A 62 13.52 8.34 10.82
N LEU A 63 12.28 8.07 11.21
CA LEU A 63 11.92 7.71 12.59
C LEU A 63 11.75 6.20 12.80
N ASP A 64 11.65 5.41 11.72
CA ASP A 64 11.44 3.95 11.75
C ASP A 64 10.23 3.48 12.59
N ILE A 65 9.27 4.38 12.82
CA ILE A 65 8.02 4.13 13.57
C ILE A 65 6.81 3.84 12.66
N ALA A 66 7.01 3.88 11.34
CA ALA A 66 5.95 3.78 10.35
C ALA A 66 6.48 3.09 9.08
N PRO A 67 5.59 2.54 8.23
CA PRO A 67 5.96 2.07 6.90
C PRO A 67 6.72 3.14 6.11
N LYS A 68 7.73 2.72 5.35
CA LYS A 68 8.48 3.61 4.47
C LYS A 68 7.73 3.74 3.15
N ALA A 69 7.41 4.97 2.78
CA ALA A 69 6.80 5.29 1.50
C ALA A 69 7.81 5.10 0.35
N ILE A 70 7.48 4.20 -0.58
CA ILE A 70 8.34 3.85 -1.73
C ILE A 70 7.86 4.58 -2.97
N ARG A 71 6.58 4.42 -3.32
CA ARG A 71 5.97 4.97 -4.54
C ARG A 71 4.55 5.46 -4.28
N CYS A 72 4.13 6.45 -5.04
CA CYS A 72 2.75 6.88 -5.17
C CYS A 72 2.53 7.29 -6.62
N ASN A 73 1.47 6.78 -7.24
CA ASN A 73 1.19 7.01 -8.64
C ASN A 73 -0.30 6.85 -8.93
N GLN A 74 -0.69 7.10 -10.17
CA GLN A 74 -2.04 6.92 -10.67
C GLN A 74 -2.03 5.92 -11.83
N TRP A 75 -3.03 5.05 -11.86
CA TRP A 75 -3.32 4.18 -13.00
C TRP A 75 -4.79 4.38 -13.36
N ASP A 76 -5.09 4.82 -14.59
CA ASP A 76 -6.43 5.20 -15.02
C ASP A 76 -7.13 6.14 -14.02
N ASN A 77 -8.24 5.70 -13.43
CA ASN A 77 -9.05 6.45 -12.46
C ASN A 77 -8.74 6.09 -10.99
N VAL A 78 -7.67 5.34 -10.71
CA VAL A 78 -7.28 4.98 -9.35
C VAL A 78 -5.91 5.52 -8.97
N TYR A 79 -5.76 5.94 -7.73
CA TYR A 79 -4.46 6.22 -7.13
C TYR A 79 -4.00 5.00 -6.34
N TYR A 80 -2.69 4.78 -6.33
CA TYR A 80 -2.08 3.74 -5.54
C TYR A 80 -0.76 4.17 -4.91
N SER A 81 -0.40 3.51 -3.81
CA SER A 81 0.89 3.67 -3.14
C SER A 81 1.51 2.32 -2.80
N ILE A 82 2.83 2.27 -2.86
CA ILE A 82 3.64 1.14 -2.41
C ILE A 82 4.46 1.60 -1.21
N GLU A 83 4.40 0.83 -0.13
CA GLU A 83 5.13 1.05 1.12
C GLU A 83 5.75 -0.26 1.63
N THR A 84 6.74 -0.18 2.52
CA THR A 84 7.30 -1.38 3.16
C THR A 84 6.26 -2.06 4.04
N PHE A 85 6.21 -3.39 4.04
CA PHE A 85 5.41 -4.12 5.01
C PHE A 85 6.01 -4.01 6.42
N LEU A 86 5.20 -3.58 7.39
CA LEU A 86 5.56 -3.61 8.81
C LEU A 86 4.74 -4.72 9.48
N PRO A 87 5.37 -5.80 9.97
CA PRO A 87 4.64 -6.86 10.65
C PRO A 87 4.09 -6.36 11.99
N GLY A 88 2.84 -6.72 12.28
CA GLY A 88 2.18 -6.39 13.53
C GLY A 88 0.75 -6.88 13.53
N GLU A 89 0.20 -7.13 14.72
CA GLU A 89 -1.22 -7.44 14.88
C GLU A 89 -1.97 -6.12 15.12
N HIS A 90 -3.04 -5.91 14.34
CA HIS A 90 -3.95 -4.81 14.61
C HIS A 90 -4.68 -5.12 15.93
N GLN A 91 -4.42 -4.34 16.97
CA GLN A 91 -5.24 -4.40 18.18
C GLN A 91 -6.54 -3.64 17.89
N PRO A 92 -7.71 -4.31 17.91
CA PRO A 92 -8.97 -3.60 17.77
C PRO A 92 -9.11 -2.64 18.94
N VAL A 93 -9.11 -1.35 18.64
CA VAL A 93 -9.45 -0.33 19.63
C VAL A 93 -10.98 -0.34 19.71
N SER A 94 -11.51 -0.89 20.80
CA SER A 94 -12.93 -0.72 21.12
C SER A 94 -13.12 0.76 21.43
N ASP A 95 -13.84 1.48 20.59
CA ASP A 95 -14.41 2.78 20.95
C ASP A 95 -15.40 2.52 22.11
N GLN A 96 -14.96 2.72 23.35
CA GLN A 96 -15.82 2.80 24.53
C GLN A 96 -16.32 4.22 24.72
#